data_AF-A0A5S4YGF6-F1
#
_entry.id   AF-A0A5S4YGF6-F1
#
_cell.length_a   1.000
_cell.length_b   1.000
_cell.length_c   1.000
_cell.angle_alpha   90.00
_cell.angle_beta   90.00
_cell.angle_gamma   90.00
#
_symmetry.space_group_name_H-M   'P 1'
#
loop_
_entity.id
_entity.type
_entity.pdbx_description
1 polymer ?
#
loop_
_entity_poly.entity_id
_entity_poly.type
_entity_poly.pdbx_seq_one_letter_code
_entity_poly.pdbx_strand_id
1 'polypeptide(L)' 'MTGLFADDSEQIDRRTSRWIRDAVGERLQQCLRPESRLPTHLEQLMSELKKRDPEDDSH' A
#
# COMPACT_ATOMS: atom_id res chain seq x y z
N MET A 1 23.06 -27.38 4.97
CA MET A 1 23.13 -26.10 5.72
C MET A 1 21.72 -25.51 5.76
N THR A 2 20.88 -26.02 6.65
CA THR A 2 19.58 -25.42 6.98
C THR A 2 19.85 -24.37 8.05
N GLY A 3 19.68 -23.10 7.67
CA GLY A 3 19.92 -21.96 8.55
C GLY A 3 19.10 -22.09 9.83
N LEU A 4 19.80 -22.02 10.96
CA LEU A 4 19.29 -21.85 12.31
C LEU A 4 18.59 -20.48 12.45
N PHE A 5 17.49 -20.25 11.74
CA PHE A 5 16.57 -19.16 12.09
C PHE A 5 15.55 -19.72 13.07
N ALA A 6 15.95 -19.67 14.33
CA ALA A 6 15.13 -19.56 15.53
C ALA A 6 13.66 -20.00 15.41
N ASP A 7 13.38 -21.19 15.94
CA ASP A 7 12.05 -21.64 16.37
C ASP A 7 11.59 -20.94 17.67
N ASP A 8 12.24 -19.83 18.04
CA ASP A 8 11.89 -18.93 19.16
C ASP A 8 10.94 -17.80 18.72
N SER A 9 10.38 -17.86 17.51
CA SER A 9 9.34 -16.93 17.12
C SER A 9 8.07 -17.28 17.89
N GLU A 10 7.71 -16.52 18.93
CA GLU A 10 6.34 -16.48 19.42
C GLU A 10 5.43 -16.35 18.21
N GLN A 11 4.63 -17.39 17.93
CA GLN A 11 3.71 -17.37 16.80
C GLN A 11 2.69 -16.29 17.07
N ILE A 12 2.89 -15.13 16.42
CA ILE A 12 1.92 -14.05 16.45
C ILE A 12 0.64 -14.58 15.82
N ASP A 13 -0.41 -14.69 16.61
CA ASP A 13 -1.68 -15.19 16.13
C ASP A 13 -2.26 -14.23 15.05
N ARG A 14 -3.18 -14.75 14.25
CA ARG A 14 -3.75 -14.01 13.12
C ARG A 14 -4.43 -12.70 13.54
N ARG A 15 -5.04 -12.66 14.74
CA ARG A 15 -5.71 -11.46 15.26
C ARG A 15 -4.68 -10.41 15.61
N THR A 16 -3.61 -10.79 16.30
CA THR A 16 -2.52 -9.86 16.64
C THR A 16 -1.82 -9.35 15.40
N SER A 17 -1.54 -10.22 14.43
CA SER A 17 -0.97 -9.83 13.13
C SER A 17 -1.84 -8.81 12.38
N ARG A 18 -3.17 -8.99 12.41
CA ARG A 18 -4.11 -8.06 11.80
C ARG A 18 -4.10 -6.72 12.54
N TRP A 19 -4.18 -6.76 13.87
CA TRP A 19 -4.16 -5.55 14.69
C TRP A 19 -2.90 -4.71 14.46
N ILE A 20 -1.72 -5.34 14.38
CA ILE A 20 -0.47 -4.64 14.06
C ILE A 20 -0.56 -3.97 12.69
N ARG A 21 -1.07 -4.69 11.67
CA ARG A 21 -1.20 -4.15 10.32
C ARG A 21 -2.13 -2.94 10.27
N ASP A 22 -3.25 -3.02 10.97
CA ASP A 22 -4.24 -1.95 11.02
C ASP A 22 -3.63 -0.72 11.74
N ALA A 23 -3.02 -0.91 12.91
CA ALA A 23 -2.37 0.16 13.66
C ALA A 23 -1.21 0.83 12.89
N VAL A 24 -0.40 0.04 12.18
CA VAL A 24 0.66 0.57 11.31
C VAL A 24 0.05 1.32 10.14
N GLY A 25 -1.01 0.81 9.50
CA GLY A 25 -1.71 1.47 8.40
C GLY A 25 -2.30 2.82 8.82
N GLU A 26 -2.99 2.87 9.96
CA GLU A 26 -3.53 4.11 10.53
C GLU A 26 -2.43 5.13 10.80
N ARG A 27 -1.33 4.71 11.43
CA ARG A 27 -0.19 5.59 11.71
C ARG A 27 0.46 6.10 10.43
N LEU A 28 0.62 5.25 9.41
CA LEU A 28 1.17 5.66 8.12
C LEU A 28 0.27 6.72 7.45
N GLN A 29 -1.05 6.56 7.49
CA GLN A 29 -1.98 7.57 6.95
C GLN A 29 -1.91 8.91 7.68
N GLN A 30 -1.66 8.90 8.99
CA GLN A 30 -1.48 10.12 9.77
C GLN A 30 -0.18 10.84 9.39
N CYS A 31 0.92 10.10 9.22
CA CYS A 31 2.23 10.68 8.93
C CYS A 31 2.43 11.05 7.45
N LEU A 32 1.91 10.23 6.54
CA LEU A 32 2.10 10.35 5.08
C LEU A 32 0.79 10.73 4.40
N ARG A 33 0.02 11.63 5.03
CA ARG A 33 -1.33 11.99 4.58
C ARG A 33 -1.31 12.22 3.07
N PRO A 34 -1.94 11.32 2.27
CA PRO A 34 -1.77 11.36 0.83
C PRO A 34 -2.24 12.72 0.34
N GLU A 35 -1.37 13.40 -0.40
CA GLU A 35 -1.72 14.66 -1.03
C GLU A 35 -2.94 14.40 -1.91
N SER A 36 -4.04 15.11 -1.62
CA SER A 36 -5.31 14.89 -2.32
C SER A 36 -5.23 15.23 -3.80
N ARG A 37 -4.16 15.93 -4.21
CA ARG A 37 -3.92 16.37 -5.57
C ARG A 37 -2.54 15.90 -6.01
N LEU A 38 -2.49 15.29 -7.18
CA LEU A 38 -1.22 14.93 -7.81
C LEU A 38 -0.46 16.21 -8.21
N PRO A 39 0.87 16.20 -8.17
CA PRO A 39 1.67 17.22 -8.82
C PRO A 39 1.23 17.40 -10.28
N THR A 40 1.19 18.65 -10.77
CA THR A 40 0.64 18.99 -12.10
C THR A 40 1.23 18.15 -13.24
N HIS A 41 2.52 17.82 -13.18
CA HIS A 41 3.16 16.97 -14.17
C HIS A 41 2.60 15.53 -14.18
N LEU A 42 2.30 14.97 -13.00
CA LEU A 42 1.68 13.65 -12.87
C LEU A 42 0.21 13.68 -13.30
N GLU A 43 -0.53 14.74 -13.02
CA GLU A 43 -1.90 14.93 -13.54
C GLU A 43 -1.92 14.89 -15.08
N GLN A 44 -0.96 15.58 -15.71
CA GLN A 44 -0.81 15.58 -17.16
C GLN A 44 -0.45 14.19 -17.69
N LEU A 45 0.52 13.50 -17.07
CA LEU A 45 0.92 12.15 -17.48
C LEU A 45 -0.25 11.16 -17.38
N MET A 46 -1.00 11.18 -16.28
CA MET A 46 -2.18 10.33 -16.08
C MET A 46 -3.28 10.64 -17.10
N SER A 47 -3.47 11.92 -17.44
CA SER A 47 -4.43 12.33 -18.48
C SER A 47 -4.04 11.80 -19.85
N GLU A 48 -2.75 11.85 -20.19
CA GLU A 48 -2.24 11.30 -21.44
C GLU A 48 -2.29 9.77 -21.48
N LEU A 49 -2.06 9.09 -20.35
CA LEU A 49 -2.18 7.64 -20.25
C LEU A 49 -3.63 7.18 -20.47
N LYS A 50 -4.60 7.83 -19.82
CA LYS A 50 -6.04 7.56 -20.00
C LYS A 50 -6.52 7.79 -21.43
N LYS A 51 -6.00 8.82 -22.12
CA LYS A 51 -6.33 9.06 -23.53
C LYS A 51 -5.83 7.96 -24.47
N ARG A 52 -4.75 7.29 -24.09
CA ARG A 52 -4.10 6.22 -24.89
C ARG A 52 -4.70 4.85 -24.61
N ASP A 53 -5.38 4.69 -23.48
CA ASP A 53 -6.05 3.46 -23.08
C ASP A 53 -7.57 3.67 -23.01
N PRO A 54 -8.27 3.72 -24.16
CA PRO A 54 -9.71 3.91 -24.20
C PRO A 54 -10.53 2.69 -23.72
N GLU A 55 -9.88 1.64 -23.20
CA GLU A 55 -10.48 0.34 -22.87
C GLU A 55 -10.73 0.14 -21.36
N ASP A 56 -11.05 1.19 -20.59
CA ASP A 56 -11.48 1.03 -19.18
C ASP A 56 -12.58 2.02 -18.77
N ASP A 57 -13.55 2.26 -19.67
CA ASP A 57 -14.85 2.87 -19.34
C ASP A 57 -15.98 1.96 -19.84
N SER A 58 -15.81 0.65 -19.59
CA SER A 58 -16.81 -0.39 -19.84
C SER A 58 -16.92 -1.31 -18.63
N HIS A 59 -17.34 -0.75 -17.48
CA HIS A 59 -18.17 -1.46 -16.51
C HIS A 59 -18.98 -0.50 -15.63
#